data_AF-A0A6J5G6E8-F1
#
_entry.id   AF-A0A6J5G6E8-F1
#
_cell.length_a   1.000
_cell.length_b   1.000
_cell.length_c   1.000
_cell.angle_alpha   90.00
_cell.angle_beta   90.00
_cell.angle_gamma   90.00
#
_symmetry.space_group_name_H-M   'P 1'
#
loop_
_entity.id
_entity.type
_entity.pdbx_description
1 polymer ?
#
loop_
_entity_poly.entity_id
_entity_poly.type
_entity_poly.pdbx_seq_one_letter_code
_entity_poly.pdbx_strand_id
1 'polypeptide(L)' 'MNVTNWIVVLDCAYMEYSSWLGKNIYRRTVAYDRVVWC' A
#
# COMPACT_ATOMS: atom_id res chain seq x y z
N MET A 1 -4.90 18.88 6.76
CA MET A 1 -5.22 17.58 6.11
C MET A 1 -4.13 16.61 6.49
N ASN A 2 -4.46 15.54 7.22
CA ASN A 2 -3.47 14.59 7.72
C ASN A 2 -3.21 13.55 6.64
N VAL A 3 -1.96 13.38 6.22
CA VAL A 3 -1.54 12.30 5.33
C VAL A 3 -1.16 11.13 6.23
N THR A 4 -1.87 10.01 6.09
CA THR A 4 -1.55 8.78 6.81
C THR A 4 -0.96 7.80 5.82
N ASN A 5 0.25 7.32 6.10
CA ASN A 5 0.91 6.28 5.32
C ASN A 5 1.46 5.21 6.27
N TRP A 6 1.23 3.94 5.94
CA TRP A 6 1.89 2.82 6.61
C TRP A 6 2.16 1.69 5.61
N ILE A 7 3.17 0.88 5.93
CA ILE A 7 3.61 -0.27 5.13
C ILE A 7 3.61 -1.50 6.03
N VAL A 8 2.99 -2.58 5.56
CA VAL A 8 3.07 -3.92 6.17
C VAL A 8 3.96 -4.77 5.28
N VAL A 9 5.04 -5.29 5.83
CA VAL A 9 5.95 -6.21 5.16
C VAL A 9 5.63 -7.64 5.60
N LEU A 10 5.46 -8.54 4.64
CA LEU A 10 5.27 -9.99 4.79
C LEU A 10 6.51 -10.69 4.22
N ASP A 11 6.70 -11.98 4.49
CA ASP A 11 7.87 -12.74 4.02
C ASP A 11 8.12 -12.61 2.50
N CYS A 12 7.06 -12.61 1.69
CA CYS A 12 7.15 -12.59 0.22
C CYS A 12 6.42 -11.41 -0.45
N ALA A 13 5.97 -10.42 0.32
CA ALA A 13 5.15 -9.33 -0.19
C ALA A 13 5.17 -8.11 0.75
N TYR A 14 4.73 -6.95 0.26
CA TYR A 14 4.36 -5.83 1.10
C TYR A 14 3.00 -5.25 0.67
N MET A 15 2.34 -4.60 1.62
CA MET A 15 1.12 -3.84 1.42
C MET A 15 1.33 -2.43 1.94
N GLU A 16 1.13 -1.43 1.09
CA GLU A 16 1.18 -0.02 1.46
C GLU A 16 -0.23 0.56 1.48
N TYR A 17 -0.44 1.43 2.45
CA TYR A 17 -1.62 2.25 2.58
C TYR A 17 -1.24 3.71 2.51
N SER A 18 -2.03 4.50 1.80
CA SER A 18 -1.92 5.96 1.79
C SER A 18 -3.30 6.59 1.78
N SER A 19 -3.53 7.52 2.71
CA SER A 19 -4.72 8.38 2.73
C SER A 19 -4.36 9.79 2.25
N TRP A 20 -5.00 10.22 1.16
CA TRP A 20 -4.81 11.56 0.60
C TRP A 20 -6.15 12.16 0.18
N LEU A 21 -6.48 13.35 0.68
CA LEU A 21 -7.72 14.08 0.38
C LEU A 21 -9.01 13.23 0.56
N GLY A 22 -9.05 12.39 1.60
CA GLY A 22 -10.19 11.50 1.86
C GLY A 22 -10.26 10.29 0.93
N LYS A 23 -9.32 10.13 -0.01
CA LYS A 23 -9.15 8.90 -0.79
C LYS A 23 -8.18 7.97 -0.08
N ASN A 24 -8.60 6.72 0.04
CA ASN A 24 -7.77 5.63 0.55
C ASN A 24 -7.20 4.86 -0.64
N ILE A 25 -5.88 4.77 -0.71
CA ILE A 25 -5.15 4.07 -1.76
C ILE A 25 -4.45 2.88 -1.10
N TYR A 26 -4.62 1.70 -1.71
CA TYR A 26 -3.97 0.46 -1.28
C TYR A 26 -3.11 -0.10 -2.41
N ARG A 27 -1.86 -0.42 -2.09
CA ARG A 27 -0.90 -1.00 -3.04
C ARG A 27 -0.36 -2.30 -2.46
N ARG A 28 -0.48 -3.41 -3.19
CA ARG A 28 0.01 -4.73 -2.74
C ARG A 28 0.95 -5.31 -3.78
N THR A 29 2.08 -5.88 -3.37
CA THR A 29 2.85 -6.79 -4.23
C THR A 29 2.32 -8.21 -4.15
N VAL A 30 2.09 -8.86 -5.28
CA VAL A 30 1.73 -10.30 -5.34
C VAL A 30 2.99 -11.17 -5.45
N ALA A 31 4.11 -10.57 -5.86
CA ALA A 31 5.48 -11.07 -5.79
C ALA A 31 6.41 -9.83 -5.89
N TYR A 32 7.70 -9.92 -5.50
CA TYR A 32 8.62 -8.76 -5.50
C TYR A 32 8.72 -8.02 -6.84
N ASP A 33 8.33 -8.69 -7.93
CA ASP A 33 8.30 -8.21 -9.31
C ASP A 33 6.97 -7.60 -9.75
N ARG A 34 5.88 -7.77 -8.99
CA ARG A 34 4.54 -7.35 -9.44
C ARG A 34 3.72 -6.63 -8.36
N VAL A 35 3.46 -5.35 -8.62
CA VAL A 35 2.59 -4.47 -7.82
C VAL A 35 1.18 -4.40 -8.42
N VAL A 36 0.15 -4.55 -7.58
CA VAL A 36 -1.28 -4.46 -7.93
C VAL A 36 -1.92 -3.33 -7.12
N TRP A 37 -2.82 -2.59 -7.76
CA TRP A 37 -3.60 -1.48 -7.18
C TRP A 37 -5.06 -1.93 -6.97
N CYS A 38 -5.66 -1.55 -5.84
CA CYS A 38 -7.07 -1.81 -5.52
C CYS A 38 -7.80 -0.51 -5.19
#